data_AF-A0AB33IFN1-F1
#
_entry.id   AF-A0AB33IFN1-F1
#
_cell.length_a   1.000
_cell.length_b   1.000
_cell.length_c   1.000
_cell.angle_alpha   90.00
_cell.angle_beta   90.00
_cell.angle_gamma   90.00
#
_symmetry.space_group_name_H-M   'P 1'
#
loop_
_entity.id
_entity.type
_entity.pdbx_description
1 polymer ?
#
loop_
_entity_poly.entity_id
_entity_poly.type
_entity_poly.pdbx_seq_one_letter_code
_entity_poly.pdbx_strand_id
1 'polypeptide(L)'
;MKLHFEPDLDYQHDAIEAVCDLFRGQEINRTAFTVTRQTADNVQQELGLVENAMGIGNRLTLRDDEILANLNEIQLRNGLPPATSLASSDFTVEMETGTGKT
;
A
#
# COMPACT_ATOMS: atom_id res chain seq x y z
N MET A 1 -9.66 28.94 8.75
CA MET A 1 -10.36 27.77 8.18
C MET A 1 -10.23 26.63 9.19
N LYS A 2 -11.34 26.01 9.63
CA LYS A 2 -11.28 24.81 10.48
C LYS A 2 -11.65 23.63 9.58
N LEU A 3 -10.75 22.66 9.45
CA LEU A 3 -11.03 21.42 8.75
C LEU A 3 -11.87 20.54 9.67
N HIS A 4 -12.99 20.04 9.16
CA HIS A 4 -13.81 19.05 9.82
C HIS A 4 -13.69 17.76 9.02
N PHE A 5 -13.25 16.69 9.66
CA PHE A 5 -13.10 15.38 9.04
C PHE A 5 -14.19 14.47 9.60
N GLU A 6 -14.92 13.84 8.70
CA GLU A 6 -15.91 12.81 9.04
C GLU A 6 -15.25 11.45 8.77
N PRO A 7 -14.84 10.69 9.81
CA PRO A 7 -14.01 9.51 9.62
C PRO A 7 -14.80 8.26 9.17
N ASP A 8 -16.12 8.25 9.38
CA ASP A 8 -16.95 7.04 9.30
C ASP A 8 -17.89 7.04 8.09
N LEU A 9 -17.43 7.56 6.94
CA LEU A 9 -18.23 7.61 5.71
C LEU A 9 -18.16 6.26 4.98
N ASP A 10 -19.29 5.55 4.86
CA ASP A 10 -19.36 4.21 4.28
C ASP A 10 -18.70 4.10 2.90
N TYR A 11 -18.94 5.06 2.01
CA TYR A 11 -18.35 5.06 0.66
C TYR A 11 -16.82 5.26 0.65
N GLN A 12 -16.26 5.86 1.70
CA GLN A 12 -14.81 5.96 1.86
C GLN A 12 -14.25 4.64 2.39
N HIS A 13 -14.94 4.02 3.34
CA HIS A 13 -14.58 2.68 3.81
C HIS A 13 -14.63 1.66 2.68
N ASP A 14 -15.68 1.65 1.86
CA ASP A 14 -15.80 0.73 0.72
C ASP A 14 -14.62 0.89 -0.26
N ALA A 15 -14.19 2.12 -0.53
CA ALA A 15 -13.02 2.40 -1.37
C ALA A 15 -11.70 1.94 -0.72
N ILE A 16 -11.53 2.19 0.58
CA ILE A 16 -10.35 1.75 1.34
C ILE A 16 -10.27 0.24 1.37
N GLU A 17 -11.35 -0.44 1.74
CA GLU A 17 -11.44 -1.89 1.82
C GLU A 17 -11.21 -2.54 0.45
N ALA A 18 -11.72 -1.96 -0.64
CA ALA A 18 -11.43 -2.46 -1.99
C ALA A 18 -9.92 -2.44 -2.30
N VAL A 19 -9.18 -1.42 -1.88
CA VAL A 19 -7.73 -1.35 -2.08
C VAL A 19 -6.98 -2.28 -1.12
N CYS A 20 -7.39 -2.34 0.15
CA CYS A 20 -6.78 -3.25 1.13
C CYS A 20 -6.97 -4.72 0.74
N ASP A 21 -8.18 -5.10 0.32
CA ASP A 21 -8.52 -6.46 -0.10
C ASP A 21 -7.73 -6.89 -1.34
N LEU A 22 -7.35 -5.95 -2.22
CA LEU A 22 -6.57 -6.26 -3.42
C LEU A 22 -5.24 -6.94 -3.06
N PHE A 23 -4.65 -6.52 -1.94
CA PHE A 23 -3.39 -7.04 -1.42
C PHE A 23 -3.60 -8.00 -0.23
N ARG A 24 -4.79 -8.57 -0.08
CA ARG A 24 -5.07 -9.59 0.94
C ARG A 24 -4.14 -10.80 0.77
N GLY A 25 -3.53 -11.23 1.87
CA GLY A 25 -2.52 -12.29 1.88
C GLY A 25 -1.07 -11.79 1.82
N GLN A 26 -0.85 -10.49 1.63
CA GLN A 26 0.47 -9.88 1.74
C GLN A 26 1.01 -10.04 3.16
N GLU A 27 2.13 -10.75 3.31
CA GLU A 27 2.80 -10.89 4.60
C GLU A 27 3.42 -9.56 5.03
N ILE A 28 3.44 -9.31 6.35
CA ILE A 28 4.15 -8.17 6.94
C ILE A 28 5.65 -8.39 6.74
N ASN A 29 6.21 -7.75 5.71
CA ASN A 29 7.63 -7.87 5.44
C ASN A 29 8.43 -7.00 6.41
N ARG A 30 9.29 -7.64 7.20
CA ARG A 30 10.30 -6.96 8.02
C ARG A 30 11.67 -7.17 7.37
N THR A 31 11.83 -6.67 6.15
CA THR A 31 13.15 -6.63 5.50
C THR A 31 13.98 -5.53 6.13
N ALA A 32 14.73 -5.89 7.17
CA ALA A 32 15.79 -5.06 7.72
C ALA A 32 16.91 -4.94 6.66
N PHE A 33 17.17 -3.72 6.19
CA PHE A 33 18.33 -3.42 5.36
C PHE A 33 19.20 -2.38 6.05
N THR A 34 20.52 -2.51 5.90
CA THR A 34 21.49 -1.57 6.49
C THR A 34 21.72 -0.39 5.55
N VAL A 35 21.44 0.83 6.02
CA VAL A 35 21.84 2.06 5.30
C VAL A 35 23.23 2.49 5.76
N THR A 36 24.27 2.07 5.05
CA THR A 36 25.63 2.62 5.25
C THR A 36 25.80 3.92 4.47
N ARG A 37 25.80 5.05 5.16
CA ARG A 37 26.25 6.34 4.60
C ARG A 37 27.75 6.48 4.88
N GLN A 38 28.59 6.41 3.85
CA GLN A 38 30.00 6.74 3.99
C GLN A 38 30.15 8.24 4.25
N THR A 39 30.29 8.63 5.53
CA THR A 39 30.75 9.96 5.90
C THR A 39 32.26 9.97 5.84
N ALA A 40 32.83 10.55 4.78
CA ALA A 40 34.26 10.52 4.52
C ALA A 40 35.15 11.17 5.59
N ASP A 41 34.59 11.90 6.58
CA ASP A 41 35.43 12.77 7.43
C ASP A 41 35.13 12.77 8.95
N ASN A 42 34.22 11.95 9.50
CA ASN A 42 33.92 12.02 10.95
C ASN A 42 33.56 10.67 11.59
N VAL A 43 34.57 9.95 12.09
CA VAL A 43 34.46 8.67 12.82
C VAL A 43 33.55 8.75 14.06
N GLN A 44 33.33 9.95 14.63
CA GLN A 44 32.44 10.14 15.78
C GLN A 44 30.94 10.23 15.43
N GLN A 45 30.56 10.50 14.17
CA GLN A 45 29.14 10.45 13.75
C GLN A 45 28.67 9.02 13.44
N GLU A 46 29.60 8.10 13.21
CA GLU A 46 29.30 6.72 12.80
C GLU A 46 28.63 5.92 13.93
N LEU A 47 29.08 6.07 15.19
CA LEU A 47 28.52 5.32 16.33
C LEU A 47 27.05 5.66 16.65
N GLY A 48 26.58 6.88 16.38
CA GLY A 48 25.18 7.28 16.62
C GLY A 48 24.20 6.91 15.50
N LEU A 49 24.72 6.57 14.30
CA LEU A 49 23.92 6.19 13.13
C LEU A 49 23.71 4.66 13.04
N VAL A 50 24.62 3.87 13.59
CA VAL A 50 24.53 2.39 13.58
C VAL A 50 23.31 1.88 14.34
N GLU A 51 22.84 2.59 15.39
CA GLU A 51 21.64 2.20 16.13
C GLU A 51 20.32 2.35 15.34
N ASN A 52 20.28 3.20 14.30
CA ASN A 52 19.10 3.43 13.45
C ASN A 52 19.25 2.83 12.04
N ALA A 53 20.22 1.95 11.83
CA ALA A 53 20.60 1.49 10.51
C ALA A 53 19.62 0.48 9.87
N MET A 54 18.64 -0.05 10.61
CA MET A 54 17.63 -0.98 10.07
C MET A 54 16.47 -0.24 9.42
N GLY A 55 16.54 -0.05 8.11
CA GLY A 55 15.39 0.37 7.31
C GLY A 55 14.45 -0.80 7.04
N ILE A 56 13.14 -0.54 6.93
CA ILE A 56 12.17 -1.51 6.41
C ILE A 56 11.87 -1.14 4.96
N GLY A 57 12.19 -2.03 4.03
CA GLY A 57 11.90 -1.84 2.61
C GLY A 57 10.49 -2.32 2.24
N ASN A 58 9.83 -1.61 1.32
CA ASN A 58 8.58 -2.09 0.72
C ASN A 58 8.85 -3.32 -0.14
N ARG A 59 8.05 -4.37 0.03
CA ARG A 59 8.11 -5.59 -0.79
C ARG A 59 6.72 -6.16 -1.01
N LEU A 60 6.33 -6.28 -2.27
CA LEU A 60 5.17 -7.06 -2.68
C LEU A 60 5.62 -8.52 -2.88
N THR A 61 4.96 -9.46 -2.20
CA THR A 61 5.25 -10.90 -2.28
C THR A 61 4.14 -11.72 -2.91
N LEU A 62 2.95 -11.12 -3.07
CA LEU A 62 1.84 -11.74 -3.77
C LEU A 62 2.19 -11.98 -5.23
N ARG A 63 1.76 -13.13 -5.73
CA ARG A 63 1.85 -13.47 -7.15
C ARG A 63 0.69 -12.85 -7.93
N ASP A 64 0.87 -12.72 -9.24
CA ASP A 64 -0.14 -12.13 -10.12
C ASP A 64 -1.48 -12.89 -10.10
N ASP A 65 -1.44 -14.22 -9.94
CA ASP A 65 -2.64 -15.05 -9.81
C ASP A 65 -3.38 -14.81 -8.49
N GLU A 66 -2.65 -14.56 -7.40
CA GLU A 66 -3.21 -14.19 -6.09
C GLU A 66 -3.86 -12.80 -6.15
N ILE A 67 -3.20 -11.82 -6.79
CA ILE A 67 -3.75 -10.48 -7.00
C ILE A 67 -4.98 -10.53 -7.92
N LEU A 68 -4.94 -11.32 -8.99
CA LEU A 68 -6.07 -11.49 -9.91
C LEU A 68 -7.28 -12.13 -9.23
N ALA A 69 -7.05 -13.12 -8.36
CA ALA A 69 -8.13 -13.73 -7.57
C ALA A 69 -8.79 -12.71 -6.62
N ASN A 70 -7.98 -11.94 -5.89
CA ASN A 70 -8.49 -10.87 -5.03
C ASN A 70 -9.25 -9.80 -5.83
N LEU A 71 -8.70 -9.36 -6.98
CA LEU A 71 -9.35 -8.40 -7.87
C LEU A 71 -10.73 -8.89 -8.32
N ASN A 72 -10.84 -10.15 -8.72
CA ASN A 72 -12.10 -10.74 -9.18
C ASN A 72 -13.16 -10.77 -8.06
N GLU A 73 -12.77 -11.07 -6.82
CA GLU A 73 -13.68 -11.00 -5.66
C GLU A 73 -14.18 -9.56 -5.42
N ILE A 74 -13.28 -8.57 -5.46
CA ILE A 74 -13.62 -7.15 -5.29
C ILE A 74 -14.54 -6.68 -6.40
N GLN A 75 -14.25 -7.03 -7.66
CA GLN A 75 -15.07 -6.68 -8.80
C GLN A 75 -16.48 -7.26 -8.66
N LEU A 76 -16.60 -8.55 -8.30
CA LEU A 76 -17.89 -9.19 -8.13
C LEU A 76 -18.71 -8.54 -6.99
N ARG A 77 -18.08 -8.24 -5.85
CA ARG A 77 -18.72 -7.53 -4.72
C ARG A 77 -19.24 -6.14 -5.12
N ASN A 78 -18.52 -5.44 -5.98
CA ASN A 78 -18.86 -4.11 -6.46
C ASN A 78 -19.70 -4.10 -7.76
N GLY A 79 -20.14 -5.27 -8.25
CA GLY A 79 -20.96 -5.38 -9.46
C GLY A 79 -20.23 -5.08 -10.77
N LEU A 80 -18.89 -5.19 -10.78
CA LEU A 80 -18.04 -5.02 -11.95
C LEU A 80 -17.76 -6.37 -12.64
N PRO A 81 -17.56 -6.39 -13.97
CA PRO A 81 -17.20 -7.62 -14.68
C PRO A 81 -15.80 -8.10 -14.24
N PRO A 82 -15.65 -9.39 -13.86
CA PRO A 82 -14.36 -9.96 -13.48
C PRO A 82 -13.33 -9.91 -14.61
N ALA A 83 -12.08 -9.60 -14.27
CA ALA A 83 -10.97 -9.63 -15.21
C ALA A 83 -10.51 -11.07 -15.51
N THR A 84 -10.18 -11.35 -16.77
CA THR A 84 -9.67 -12.67 -17.19
C THR A 84 -8.16 -12.82 -16.98
N SER A 85 -7.42 -11.71 -16.91
CA SER A 85 -5.98 -11.67 -16.74
C SER A 85 -5.54 -10.33 -16.16
N LEU A 86 -4.41 -10.30 -15.46
CA LEU A 86 -3.79 -9.08 -14.97
C LEU A 86 -2.95 -8.43 -16.10
N ALA A 87 -3.47 -7.35 -16.70
CA ALA A 87 -2.78 -6.67 -17.80
C ALA A 87 -1.63 -5.76 -17.32
N SER A 88 -1.80 -5.14 -16.16
CA SER A 88 -0.80 -4.32 -15.47
C SER A 88 -1.08 -4.33 -13.96
N SER A 89 -0.14 -3.76 -13.18
CA SER A 89 -0.32 -3.50 -11.76
C SER A 89 -0.92 -2.11 -11.47
N ASP A 90 -1.59 -1.52 -12.46
CA ASP A 90 -2.28 -0.23 -12.33
C ASP A 90 -3.77 -0.48 -12.10
N PHE A 91 -4.31 0.07 -11.00
CA PHE A 91 -5.70 -0.12 -10.61
C PHE A 91 -6.40 1.22 -10.46
N THR A 92 -7.69 1.23 -10.77
CA THR A 92 -8.53 2.43 -10.73
C THR A 92 -9.63 2.27 -9.70
N VAL A 93 -9.79 3.28 -8.86
CA VAL A 93 -10.95 3.44 -7.99
C VAL A 93 -11.72 4.66 -8.49
N GLU A 94 -12.96 4.45 -8.94
CA GLU A 94 -13.83 5.53 -9.39
C GLU A 94 -14.72 6.01 -8.24
N MET A 95 -14.67 7.31 -7.96
CA MET A 95 -15.55 7.93 -6.95
C MET A 95 -16.05 9.28 -7.46
N GLU A 96 -17.31 9.57 -7.20
CA GLU A 96 -17.99 10.81 -7.60
C GLU A 96 -17.30 12.06 -7.01
N THR A 97 -17.52 13.21 -7.63
CA THR A 97 -17.04 14.50 -7.09
C THR A 97 -17.63 14.78 -5.71
N GLY A 98 -16.82 15.32 -4.80
CA GLY A 98 -17.25 15.62 -3.43
C GLY A 98 -17.25 14.46 -2.44
N THR A 99 -16.83 13.25 -2.82
CA THR A 99 -16.76 12.07 -1.92
C THR A 99 -15.42 11.88 -1.20
N GLY A 100 -14.56 12.90 -1.16
CA GLY A 100 -13.27 12.85 -0.45
C GLY A 100 -12.30 11.78 -0.99
N LYS A 101 -11.93 11.88 -2.27
CA LYS A 101 -10.92 11.00 -2.91
C LYS A 101 -9.48 11.19 -2.43
N THR A 102 -9.20 12.32 -1.78
CA THR A 102 -7.87 12.74 -1.33
C THR A 102 -7.69 12.46 0.14
#